data_AF-A0A9W4TYX3-F1
#
_entry.id   AF-A0A9W4TYX3-F1
#
_cell.length_a   1.000
_cell.length_b   1.000
_cell.length_c   1.000
_cell.angle_alpha   90.00
_cell.angle_beta   90.00
_cell.angle_gamma   90.00
#
_symmetry.space_group_name_H-M   'P 1'
#
loop_
_entity.id
_entity.type
_entity.pdbx_description
1 polymer ?
#
loop_
_entity_poly.entity_id
_entity_poly.type
_entity_poly.pdbx_seq_one_letter_code
_entity_poly.pdbx_strand_id
1 'polypeptide(L)'
;MTENNQYQQQQSSSTFPNFFVPKIDLSSSFKPFIQNDNKNGHQKIREREYKGGNTLDESVLSTLKRDGIQIARRLYIIVWPMQLAKLAKTQQTKFLNFANQNGINIPIPDGNEDENQFSGDLDLQENLHWDLWGPLLFSLIYSTVLATSSSQANTVFTGSFSFIWIFYIIIGLNVQLLGGTISFLSAISAIGYSMFPIVLGELFCSLLIKWRLIRLFLVIILDIWSIYVGVMSVKCSGVYPGRVLLAMYPVGLFYTLLSWLSIIT
;
A
#
# COMPACT_ATOMS: atom_id res chain seq x y z
N MET A 1 13.05 59.75 -7.14
CA MET A 1 14.00 59.12 -8.06
C MET A 1 14.36 57.77 -7.50
N THR A 2 13.77 56.77 -8.12
CA THR A 2 13.87 55.31 -7.94
C THR A 2 15.17 54.78 -8.55
N GLU A 3 15.75 53.72 -7.97
CA GLU A 3 16.50 52.60 -8.60
C GLU A 3 17.23 51.83 -7.48
N ASN A 4 16.80 50.68 -6.96
CA ASN A 4 16.65 49.31 -7.53
C ASN A 4 17.92 48.74 -8.20
N ASN A 5 18.81 48.17 -7.38
CA ASN A 5 19.86 47.26 -7.83
C ASN A 5 19.26 45.87 -8.11
N GLN A 6 19.06 45.54 -9.39
CA GLN A 6 18.86 44.17 -9.86
C GLN A 6 20.21 43.56 -10.23
N TYR A 7 20.57 42.44 -9.58
CA TYR A 7 21.65 41.58 -10.04
C TYR A 7 21.19 40.79 -11.27
N GLN A 8 21.87 41.03 -12.38
CA GLN A 8 21.74 40.29 -13.64
C GLN A 8 22.16 38.82 -13.43
N GLN A 9 21.24 37.89 -13.66
CA GLN A 9 21.58 36.49 -13.93
C GLN A 9 21.75 36.32 -15.45
N GLN A 10 22.97 35.98 -15.83
CA GLN A 10 23.42 35.67 -17.17
C GLN A 10 22.66 34.44 -17.70
N GLN A 11 21.80 34.64 -18.71
CA GLN A 11 21.21 33.56 -19.50
C GLN A 11 22.27 32.99 -20.44
N SER A 12 22.83 31.83 -20.09
CA SER A 12 23.53 30.98 -21.04
C SER A 12 22.50 30.29 -21.93
N SER A 13 22.39 30.75 -23.18
CA SER A 13 21.60 30.13 -24.24
C SER A 13 22.20 28.78 -24.64
N SER A 14 21.56 27.68 -24.26
CA SER A 14 21.83 26.35 -24.81
C SER A 14 20.81 26.00 -25.89
N THR A 15 21.28 25.98 -27.13
CA THR A 15 20.57 25.64 -28.36
C THR A 15 20.48 24.12 -28.55
N PHE A 16 19.73 23.42 -27.69
CA PHE A 16 19.35 22.02 -27.93
C PHE A 16 17.88 21.80 -27.54
N PRO A 17 17.08 21.07 -28.34
CA PRO A 17 15.68 20.82 -28.00
C PRO A 17 15.62 19.85 -26.81
N ASN A 18 15.12 20.36 -25.68
CA ASN A 18 14.80 19.58 -24.47
C ASN A 18 13.57 18.68 -24.70
N PHE A 19 13.70 17.64 -25.53
CA PHE A 19 12.59 16.71 -25.82
C PHE A 19 12.64 15.42 -24.97
N PHE A 20 13.75 15.13 -24.29
CA PHE A 20 13.96 13.83 -23.63
C PHE A 20 14.50 13.87 -22.20
N VAL A 21 14.31 14.98 -21.47
CA VAL A 21 14.51 14.97 -20.01
C VAL A 21 13.14 15.02 -19.35
N PRO A 22 12.56 13.89 -18.95
CA PRO A 22 11.41 13.95 -18.07
C PRO A 22 11.84 14.67 -16.78
N LYS A 23 11.19 15.79 -16.46
CA LYS A 23 11.35 16.50 -15.18
C LYS A 23 10.76 15.63 -14.06
N ILE A 24 11.40 14.51 -13.76
CA ILE A 24 11.08 13.66 -12.63
C ILE A 24 12.03 14.09 -11.53
N ASP A 25 11.56 15.00 -10.67
CA ASP A 25 12.33 15.49 -9.55
C ASP A 25 12.30 14.46 -8.41
N LEU A 26 13.19 13.48 -8.53
CA LEU A 26 13.40 12.41 -7.54
C LEU A 26 13.90 12.96 -6.19
N SER A 27 14.32 14.23 -6.12
CA SER A 27 14.79 14.85 -4.89
C SER A 27 13.74 14.74 -3.78
N SER A 28 12.46 14.91 -4.10
CA SER A 28 11.34 14.71 -3.17
C SER A 28 11.28 13.31 -2.56
N SER A 29 11.65 12.28 -3.32
CA SER A 29 11.65 10.88 -2.90
C SER A 29 12.85 10.50 -2.05
N PHE A 30 13.96 11.24 -2.16
CA PHE A 30 15.20 11.03 -1.39
C PHE A 30 15.47 12.11 -0.33
N LYS A 31 14.57 13.09 -0.15
CA LYS A 31 14.62 14.09 0.94
C LYS A 31 14.97 13.52 2.32
N PRO A 32 14.44 12.36 2.78
CA PRO A 32 14.82 11.81 4.08
C PRO A 32 16.28 11.34 4.17
N PHE A 33 16.98 11.16 3.04
CA PHE A 33 18.38 10.71 3.00
C PHE A 33 19.38 11.82 2.62
N ILE A 34 18.94 12.89 1.96
CA ILE A 34 19.82 13.92 1.36
C ILE A 34 19.85 15.22 2.18
N GLN A 35 18.98 15.40 3.18
CA GLN A 35 18.97 16.59 4.03
C GLN A 35 20.28 16.71 4.83
N ASN A 36 21.26 17.41 4.27
CA ASN A 36 22.46 17.84 4.97
C ASN A 36 22.09 19.09 5.76
N ASP A 37 22.18 18.96 7.08
CA ASP A 37 21.54 19.78 8.09
C ASP A 37 22.22 21.16 8.23
N ASN A 38 21.95 22.07 7.29
CA ASN A 38 22.40 23.45 7.36
C ASN A 38 21.24 24.40 7.06
N LYS A 39 20.32 24.53 8.03
CA LYS A 39 19.57 25.78 8.25
C LYS A 39 18.88 25.79 9.62
N ASN A 40 19.36 26.69 10.47
CA ASN A 40 18.82 27.11 11.74
C ASN A 40 17.28 27.25 11.69
N GLY A 41 16.58 26.34 12.37
CA GLY A 41 15.13 26.33 12.44
C GLY A 41 14.60 24.99 12.90
N HIS A 42 15.03 24.54 14.09
CA HIS A 42 14.59 23.38 14.88
C HIS A 42 13.47 22.48 14.28
N GLN A 43 13.74 21.80 13.17
CA GLN A 43 13.10 20.51 12.90
C GLN A 43 13.86 19.49 13.71
N LYS A 44 13.54 19.43 15.01
CA LYS A 44 13.98 18.32 15.84
C LYS A 44 13.34 17.09 15.23
N ILE A 45 14.09 16.34 14.42
CA ILE A 45 13.74 14.98 14.02
C ILE A 45 13.55 14.26 15.35
N ARG A 46 12.29 14.16 15.78
CA ARG A 46 11.92 13.32 16.90
C ARG A 46 11.96 11.91 16.33
N GLU A 47 13.16 11.38 16.21
CA GLU A 47 13.33 9.94 16.35
C GLU A 47 12.52 9.56 17.58
N ARG A 48 11.59 8.60 17.45
CA ARG A 48 10.90 8.12 18.63
C ARG A 48 11.98 7.54 19.53
N GLU A 49 12.39 8.31 20.52
CA GLU A 49 13.21 7.84 21.61
C GLU A 49 12.52 6.58 22.12
N TYR A 50 13.16 5.43 21.89
CA TYR A 50 12.61 4.13 22.21
C TYR A 50 12.49 4.06 23.73
N LYS A 51 11.31 4.37 24.25
CA LYS A 51 11.00 4.36 25.70
C LYS A 51 10.74 2.95 26.25
N GLY A 52 10.89 1.92 25.43
CA GLY A 52 10.74 0.53 25.85
C GLY A 52 12.07 -0.01 26.34
N GLY A 53 12.08 -0.73 27.46
CA GLY A 53 13.27 -1.44 27.91
C GLY A 53 13.84 -2.36 26.83
N ASN A 54 15.15 -2.61 26.94
CA ASN A 54 15.98 -3.55 26.17
C ASN A 54 15.22 -4.57 25.29
N THR A 55 15.46 -4.53 23.98
CA THR A 55 15.15 -5.62 23.02
C THR A 55 15.73 -6.97 23.41
N LEU A 56 16.70 -6.99 24.33
CA LEU A 56 17.35 -8.22 24.82
C LEU A 56 16.57 -8.91 25.95
N ASP A 57 15.74 -8.18 26.68
CA ASP A 57 15.00 -8.72 27.84
C ASP A 57 13.54 -9.04 27.48
N GLU A 58 13.06 -8.59 26.33
CA GLU A 58 11.76 -8.98 25.81
C GLU A 58 11.83 -10.33 25.08
N SER A 59 10.85 -11.20 25.31
CA SER A 59 10.78 -12.47 24.58
C SER A 59 10.71 -12.21 23.08
N VAL A 60 11.40 -13.00 22.25
CA VAL A 60 11.30 -12.91 20.77
C VAL A 60 9.83 -12.91 20.29
N LEU A 61 8.96 -13.58 21.04
CA LEU A 61 7.53 -13.62 20.78
C LEU A 61 6.83 -12.26 20.97
N SER A 62 7.23 -11.42 21.94
CA SER A 62 6.62 -10.09 22.14
C SER A 62 6.98 -9.15 21.00
N THR A 63 8.22 -9.21 20.51
CA THR A 63 8.68 -8.48 19.33
C THR A 63 7.91 -8.94 18.09
N LEU A 64 7.87 -10.25 17.82
CA LEU A 64 7.13 -10.80 16.67
C LEU A 64 5.63 -10.51 16.76
N LYS A 65 5.04 -10.57 17.96
CA LYS A 65 3.63 -10.24 18.16
C LYS A 65 3.36 -8.78 17.84
N ARG A 66 4.20 -7.85 18.32
CA ARG A 66 4.08 -6.42 18.04
C ARG A 66 4.16 -6.16 16.53
N ASP A 67 5.12 -6.75 15.85
CA ASP A 67 5.36 -6.51 14.44
C ASP A 67 4.26 -7.20 13.59
N GLY A 68 3.80 -8.39 13.98
CA GLY A 68 2.64 -9.05 13.39
C GLY A 68 1.33 -8.29 13.56
N ILE A 69 1.11 -7.65 14.71
CA ILE A 69 -0.05 -6.77 14.94
C ILE A 69 0.01 -5.53 14.04
N GLN A 70 1.20 -4.97 13.81
CA GLN A 70 1.38 -3.85 12.89
C GLN A 70 1.04 -4.23 11.44
N ILE A 71 1.56 -5.38 10.98
CA ILE A 71 1.25 -5.96 9.67
C ILE A 71 -0.26 -6.20 9.55
N ALA A 72 -0.89 -6.83 10.55
CA ALA A 72 -2.32 -7.14 10.54
C ALA A 72 -3.19 -5.88 10.49
N ARG A 73 -2.83 -4.83 11.25
CA ARG A 73 -3.55 -3.55 11.22
C ARG A 73 -3.47 -2.88 9.85
N ARG A 74 -2.28 -2.85 9.24
CA ARG A 74 -2.08 -2.30 7.89
C ARG A 74 -2.82 -3.08 6.82
N LEU A 75 -2.73 -4.40 6.92
CA LEU A 75 -3.46 -5.31 6.06
C LEU A 75 -4.96 -5.03 6.10
N TYR A 76 -5.51 -4.90 7.31
CA TYR A 76 -6.94 -4.63 7.49
C TYR A 76 -7.34 -3.29 6.84
N ILE A 77 -6.57 -2.22 7.04
CA ILE A 77 -6.83 -0.90 6.43
C ILE A 77 -6.83 -0.98 4.90
N ILE A 78 -5.90 -1.74 4.33
CA ILE A 78 -5.74 -1.83 2.87
C ILE A 78 -6.84 -2.73 2.27
N VAL A 79 -7.08 -3.91 2.86
CA VAL A 79 -8.07 -4.89 2.36
C VAL A 79 -9.51 -4.42 2.60
N TRP A 80 -9.77 -3.69 3.68
CA TRP A 80 -11.08 -3.15 4.02
C TRP A 80 -11.11 -1.63 3.80
N PRO A 81 -11.39 -1.18 2.56
CA PRO A 81 -11.33 0.25 2.27
C PRO A 81 -12.36 1.00 3.10
N MET A 82 -11.92 2.12 3.67
CA MET A 82 -12.71 2.98 4.55
C MET A 82 -14.02 3.49 3.92
N GLN A 83 -14.14 3.41 2.60
CA GLN A 83 -15.39 3.62 1.86
C GLN A 83 -16.53 2.72 2.35
N LEU A 84 -16.24 1.45 2.69
CA LEU A 84 -17.23 0.55 3.30
C LEU A 84 -17.60 1.01 4.70
N ALA A 85 -16.63 1.52 5.47
CA ALA A 85 -16.93 2.09 6.79
C ALA A 85 -17.82 3.34 6.66
N LYS A 86 -17.58 4.21 5.67
CA LYS A 86 -18.44 5.36 5.37
C LYS A 86 -19.85 4.93 4.96
N LEU A 87 -19.96 3.92 4.10
CA LEU A 87 -21.25 3.37 3.69
C LEU A 87 -21.98 2.74 4.87
N ALA A 88 -21.30 1.92 5.68
CA ALA A 88 -21.88 1.30 6.88
C ALA A 88 -22.37 2.36 7.87
N LYS A 89 -21.58 3.40 8.15
CA LYS A 89 -21.98 4.54 9.00
C LYS A 89 -23.19 5.30 8.42
N THR A 90 -23.19 5.56 7.10
CA THR A 90 -24.32 6.22 6.42
C THR A 90 -25.60 5.39 6.48
N GLN A 91 -25.49 4.06 6.42
CA GLN A 91 -26.63 3.16 6.60
C GLN A 91 -27.08 3.15 8.07
N GLN A 92 -26.14 3.09 9.03
CA GLN A 92 -26.44 3.15 10.45
C GLN A 92 -27.19 4.42 10.84
N THR A 93 -26.76 5.60 10.37
CA THR A 93 -27.48 6.86 10.65
C THR A 93 -28.89 6.87 10.06
N LYS A 94 -29.09 6.29 8.87
CA LYS A 94 -30.44 6.10 8.29
C LYS A 94 -31.31 5.18 9.14
N PHE A 95 -30.76 4.07 9.65
CA PHE A 95 -31.49 3.17 10.55
C PHE A 95 -31.82 3.83 11.88
N LEU A 96 -30.91 4.62 12.46
CA LEU A 96 -31.15 5.38 13.69
C LEU A 96 -32.22 6.45 13.48
N ASN A 97 -32.21 7.15 12.35
CA ASN A 97 -33.26 8.11 11.99
C ASN A 97 -34.62 7.43 11.85
N PHE A 98 -34.68 6.25 11.22
CA PHE A 98 -35.91 5.45 11.13
C PHE A 98 -36.39 4.96 12.50
N ALA A 99 -35.49 4.51 13.38
CA ALA A 99 -35.84 4.08 14.74
C ALA A 99 -36.40 5.23 15.58
N ASN A 100 -35.76 6.41 15.53
CA ASN A 100 -36.23 7.63 16.17
C ASN A 100 -37.62 8.06 15.67
N GLN A 101 -37.88 7.94 14.36
CA GLN A 101 -39.20 8.21 13.78
C GLN A 101 -40.30 7.24 14.25
N ASN A 102 -39.94 6.02 14.63
CA ASN A 102 -40.86 5.01 15.16
C ASN A 102 -40.95 5.03 16.71
N GLY A 103 -40.44 6.07 17.36
CA GLY A 103 -40.56 6.28 18.81
C GLY A 103 -39.46 5.66 19.66
N ILE A 104 -38.41 5.10 19.07
CA ILE A 104 -37.22 4.63 19.80
C ILE A 104 -36.18 5.75 19.83
N ASN A 105 -36.11 6.49 20.93
CA ASN A 105 -35.22 7.65 21.06
C ASN A 105 -33.76 7.21 21.34
N ILE A 106 -32.94 7.10 20.30
CA ILE A 106 -31.51 6.75 20.39
C ILE A 106 -30.69 8.00 20.06
N PRO A 107 -29.77 8.45 20.93
CA PRO A 107 -28.85 9.54 20.64
C PRO A 107 -28.11 9.32 19.31
N ILE A 108 -28.21 10.30 18.41
CA ILE A 108 -27.53 10.30 17.12
C ILE A 108 -26.16 10.97 17.33
N PRO A 109 -25.04 10.32 16.97
CA PRO A 109 -23.72 10.95 17.03
C PRO A 109 -23.70 12.20 16.14
N ASP A 110 -23.18 13.31 16.67
CA ASP A 110 -23.12 14.59 15.95
C ASP A 110 -22.06 14.53 14.84
N GLY A 111 -22.44 14.86 13.60
CA GLY A 111 -21.65 14.56 12.40
C GLY A 111 -20.34 15.36 12.26
N ASN A 112 -20.12 16.36 13.11
CA ASN A 112 -19.00 17.29 13.01
C ASN A 112 -17.72 16.80 13.72
N GLU A 113 -17.83 15.92 14.71
CA GLU A 113 -16.65 15.32 15.38
C GLU A 113 -15.98 14.25 14.49
N ASP A 114 -16.77 13.62 13.62
CA ASP A 114 -16.37 12.47 12.81
C ASP A 114 -15.63 12.85 11.51
N GLU A 115 -15.85 14.04 10.95
CA GLU A 115 -15.09 14.51 9.78
C GLU A 115 -13.62 14.73 10.11
N ASN A 116 -13.32 15.28 11.29
CA ASN A 116 -11.94 15.47 11.75
C ASN A 116 -11.23 14.13 12.05
N GLN A 117 -11.95 13.13 12.55
CA GLN A 117 -11.41 11.80 12.79
C GLN A 117 -11.15 11.04 11.48
N PHE A 118 -12.02 11.21 10.48
CA PHE A 118 -11.87 10.65 9.14
C PHE A 118 -10.74 11.32 8.34
N SER A 119 -10.60 12.64 8.43
CA SER A 119 -9.43 13.35 7.91
C SER A 119 -8.15 12.83 8.57
N GLY A 120 -8.17 12.56 9.88
CA GLY A 120 -7.05 11.93 10.58
C GLY A 120 -6.70 10.52 10.10
N ASP A 121 -7.69 9.68 9.79
CA ASP A 121 -7.47 8.32 9.27
C ASP A 121 -7.03 8.30 7.79
N LEU A 122 -7.52 9.24 6.97
CA LEU A 122 -7.00 9.50 5.63
C LEU A 122 -5.57 10.06 5.71
N ASP A 123 -5.28 10.95 6.66
CA ASP A 123 -3.94 11.45 6.94
C ASP A 123 -3.02 10.33 7.47
N LEU A 124 -3.53 9.32 8.17
CA LEU A 124 -2.76 8.11 8.56
C LEU A 124 -2.43 7.24 7.35
N GLN A 125 -3.29 7.24 6.32
CA GLN A 125 -3.03 6.59 5.04
C GLN A 125 -2.10 7.44 4.15
N GLU A 126 -2.12 8.76 4.27
CA GLU A 126 -1.20 9.69 3.61
C GLU A 126 0.20 9.66 4.27
N ASN A 127 0.28 9.50 5.59
CA ASN A 127 1.49 9.33 6.39
C ASN A 127 1.82 7.84 6.61
N LEU A 128 1.54 6.99 5.62
CA LEU A 128 1.85 5.57 5.72
C LEU A 128 3.37 5.38 5.74
N HIS A 129 3.93 5.13 6.92
CA HIS A 129 5.33 4.74 7.04
C HIS A 129 5.58 3.49 6.20
N TRP A 130 6.63 3.43 5.39
CA TRP A 130 6.95 2.23 4.63
C TRP A 130 7.23 1.06 5.58
N ASP A 131 6.73 -0.12 5.23
CA ASP A 131 7.03 -1.35 5.95
C ASP A 131 7.16 -2.50 4.94
N LEU A 132 8.35 -3.10 4.87
CA LEU A 132 8.66 -4.18 3.94
C LEU A 132 8.41 -5.57 4.55
N TRP A 133 8.10 -5.66 5.84
CA TRP A 133 7.87 -6.94 6.52
C TRP A 133 6.62 -7.65 6.00
N GLY A 134 5.54 -6.92 5.74
CA GLY A 134 4.31 -7.48 5.16
C GLY A 134 4.51 -8.10 3.77
N PRO A 135 4.99 -7.34 2.75
CA PRO A 135 5.28 -7.88 1.42
C PRO A 135 6.27 -9.06 1.44
N LEU A 136 7.28 -9.01 2.31
CA LEU A 136 8.23 -10.11 2.48
C LEU A 136 7.53 -11.36 3.01
N LEU A 137 6.72 -11.22 4.07
CA LEU A 137 5.99 -12.34 4.66
C LEU A 137 5.02 -12.97 3.65
N PHE A 138 4.25 -12.16 2.94
CA PHE A 138 3.28 -12.65 1.96
C PHE A 138 3.94 -13.33 0.75
N SER A 139 5.03 -12.75 0.23
CA SER A 139 5.80 -13.38 -0.86
C SER A 139 6.43 -14.71 -0.42
N LEU A 140 6.92 -14.80 0.82
CA LEU A 140 7.49 -16.04 1.36
C LEU A 140 6.42 -17.12 1.54
N ILE A 141 5.28 -16.79 2.15
CA ILE A 141 4.16 -17.73 2.32
C ILE A 141 3.68 -18.24 0.97
N TYR A 142 3.41 -17.33 0.03
CA TYR A 142 2.96 -17.70 -1.32
C TYR A 142 3.95 -18.64 -2.01
N SER A 143 5.23 -18.29 -2.01
CA SER A 143 6.29 -19.07 -2.64
C SER A 143 6.46 -20.46 -1.99
N THR A 144 6.37 -20.55 -0.66
CA THR A 144 6.43 -21.82 0.06
C THR A 144 5.23 -22.71 -0.27
N VAL A 145 4.00 -22.18 -0.25
CA VAL A 145 2.81 -22.97 -0.56
C VAL A 145 2.85 -23.49 -2.01
N LEU A 146 3.25 -22.63 -2.95
CA LEU A 146 3.41 -23.02 -4.34
C LEU A 146 4.47 -24.11 -4.51
N ALA A 147 5.61 -23.96 -3.84
CA ALA A 147 6.70 -24.93 -3.87
C ALA A 147 6.27 -26.30 -3.34
N THR A 148 5.49 -26.35 -2.25
CA THR A 148 4.99 -27.61 -1.67
C THR A 148 4.02 -28.36 -2.58
N SER A 149 3.33 -27.65 -3.48
CA SER A 149 2.39 -28.25 -4.43
C SER A 149 3.11 -28.79 -5.68
N SER A 150 4.39 -28.46 -5.88
CA SER A 150 5.17 -28.80 -7.08
C SER A 150 6.18 -29.93 -6.84
N SER A 151 6.51 -30.68 -7.90
CA SER A 151 7.58 -31.71 -7.82
C SER A 151 8.99 -31.11 -7.72
N GLN A 152 9.18 -29.84 -8.11
CA GLN A 152 10.47 -29.15 -8.12
C GLN A 152 10.46 -27.96 -7.15
N ALA A 153 10.26 -28.25 -5.86
CA ALA A 153 10.07 -27.24 -4.82
C ALA A 153 11.15 -26.14 -4.81
N ASN A 154 12.43 -26.48 -4.92
CA ASN A 154 13.53 -25.50 -4.85
C ASN A 154 13.51 -24.49 -6.02
N THR A 155 13.23 -24.98 -7.23
CA THR A 155 13.18 -24.14 -8.44
C THR A 155 11.95 -23.24 -8.42
N VAL A 156 10.80 -23.80 -8.03
CA VAL A 156 9.53 -23.06 -7.97
C VAL A 156 9.55 -22.02 -6.84
N PHE A 157 10.14 -22.36 -5.69
CA PHE A 157 10.32 -21.43 -4.57
C PHE A 157 11.17 -20.22 -4.99
N THR A 158 12.42 -20.47 -5.40
CA THR A 158 13.35 -19.37 -5.73
C THR A 158 12.87 -18.55 -6.93
N GLY A 159 12.26 -19.20 -7.93
CA GLY A 159 11.67 -18.55 -9.09
C GLY A 159 10.50 -17.64 -8.73
N SER A 160 9.50 -18.14 -7.99
CA SER A 160 8.33 -17.35 -7.60
C SER A 160 8.68 -16.21 -6.65
N PHE A 161 9.56 -16.44 -5.67
CA PHE A 161 10.01 -15.41 -4.74
C PHE A 161 10.73 -14.27 -5.47
N SER A 162 11.71 -14.60 -6.32
CA SER A 162 12.46 -13.58 -7.08
C SER A 162 11.57 -12.82 -8.05
N PHE A 163 10.66 -13.53 -8.72
CA PHE A 163 9.69 -12.95 -9.64
C PHE A 163 8.80 -11.89 -8.96
N ILE A 164 8.27 -12.19 -7.77
CA ILE A 164 7.43 -11.26 -7.00
C ILE A 164 8.19 -9.97 -6.68
N TRP A 165 9.43 -10.08 -6.19
CA TRP A 165 10.24 -8.92 -5.83
C TRP A 165 10.60 -8.04 -7.03
N ILE A 166 10.93 -8.65 -8.17
CA ILE A 166 11.18 -7.90 -9.42
C ILE A 166 9.92 -7.13 -9.84
N PHE A 167 8.75 -7.76 -9.78
CA PHE A 167 7.48 -7.10 -10.09
C PHE A 167 7.15 -5.98 -9.11
N TYR A 168 7.41 -6.13 -7.81
CA TYR A 168 7.23 -5.05 -6.84
C TYR A 168 8.05 -3.81 -7.20
N ILE A 169 9.31 -3.99 -7.62
CA ILE A 169 10.15 -2.88 -8.05
C ILE A 169 9.57 -2.23 -9.32
N ILE A 170 9.19 -3.02 -10.33
CA ILE A 170 8.62 -2.51 -11.59
C ILE A 170 7.33 -1.73 -11.34
N ILE A 171 6.42 -2.28 -10.55
CA ILE A 171 5.13 -1.64 -10.24
C ILE A 171 5.35 -0.39 -9.37
N GLY A 172 6.22 -0.47 -8.36
CA GLY A 172 6.57 0.67 -7.53
C GLY A 172 7.12 1.85 -8.36
N LEU A 173 7.99 1.56 -9.33
CA LEU A 173 8.52 2.55 -10.27
C LEU A 173 7.41 3.11 -11.16
N ASN A 174 6.50 2.26 -11.66
CA ASN A 174 5.38 2.69 -12.49
C ASN A 174 4.45 3.67 -11.73
N VAL A 175 4.11 3.36 -10.48
CA VAL A 175 3.29 4.24 -9.63
C VAL A 175 3.98 5.58 -9.36
N GLN A 176 5.29 5.56 -9.12
CA GLN A 176 6.07 6.76 -8.87
C GLN A 176 6.22 7.65 -10.12
N LEU A 177 6.49 7.05 -11.29
CA LEU A 177 6.63 7.76 -12.56
C LEU A 177 5.35 8.49 -12.98
N LEU A 178 4.19 8.01 -12.55
CA LEU A 178 2.89 8.64 -12.85
C LEU A 178 2.56 9.85 -11.97
N GLY A 179 3.45 10.22 -11.05
CA GLY A 179 3.32 11.38 -10.19
C GLY A 179 2.59 11.10 -8.87
N GLY A 180 2.71 9.87 -8.34
CA GLY A 180 2.25 9.57 -6.98
C GLY A 180 2.98 10.44 -5.96
N THR A 181 2.24 11.03 -5.01
CA THR A 181 2.81 11.82 -3.91
C THR A 181 3.48 10.95 -2.85
N ILE A 182 3.21 9.64 -2.89
CA ILE A 182 3.69 8.63 -1.95
C ILE A 182 5.10 8.13 -2.34
N SER A 183 5.92 7.83 -1.33
CA SER A 183 7.26 7.25 -1.51
C SER A 183 7.23 5.87 -2.19
N PHE A 184 8.23 5.57 -3.02
CA PHE A 184 8.42 4.29 -3.73
C PHE A 184 8.22 3.05 -2.85
N LEU A 185 8.86 3.04 -1.67
CA LEU A 185 8.78 1.92 -0.72
C LEU A 185 7.37 1.75 -0.13
N SER A 186 6.65 2.85 0.04
CA SER A 186 5.27 2.80 0.52
C SER A 186 4.34 2.24 -0.55
N ALA A 187 4.57 2.55 -1.83
CA ALA A 187 3.86 1.92 -2.94
C ALA A 187 4.10 0.41 -2.97
N ILE A 188 5.35 -0.05 -2.87
CA ILE A 188 5.68 -1.49 -2.77
C ILE A 188 4.95 -2.13 -1.60
N SER A 189 4.99 -1.49 -0.42
CA SER A 189 4.32 -2.02 0.75
C SER A 189 2.82 -2.20 0.50
N ALA A 190 2.17 -1.17 -0.03
CA ALA A 190 0.73 -1.15 -0.26
C ALA A 190 0.28 -2.21 -1.27
N ILE A 191 1.08 -2.44 -2.34
CA ILE A 191 0.87 -3.52 -3.31
C ILE A 191 1.01 -4.88 -2.63
N GLY A 192 2.08 -5.09 -1.85
CA GLY A 192 2.30 -6.35 -1.14
C GLY A 192 1.16 -6.68 -0.16
N TYR A 193 0.63 -5.69 0.57
CA TYR A 193 -0.54 -5.88 1.43
C TYR A 193 -1.81 -6.22 0.64
N SER A 194 -2.00 -5.63 -0.54
CA SER A 194 -3.15 -5.95 -1.39
C SER A 194 -3.08 -7.34 -2.02
N MET A 195 -1.91 -7.98 -2.09
CA MET A 195 -1.74 -9.37 -2.56
C MET A 195 -2.28 -10.42 -1.58
N PHE A 196 -2.58 -10.05 -0.34
CA PHE A 196 -3.01 -10.98 0.71
C PHE A 196 -4.17 -11.91 0.34
N PRO A 197 -5.26 -11.47 -0.33
CA PRO A 197 -6.34 -12.36 -0.74
C PRO A 197 -5.84 -13.50 -1.65
N ILE A 198 -4.87 -13.23 -2.53
CA ILE A 198 -4.26 -14.26 -3.39
C ILE A 198 -3.48 -15.28 -2.56
N VAL A 199 -2.71 -14.82 -1.58
CA VAL A 199 -1.94 -15.71 -0.69
C VAL A 199 -2.86 -16.61 0.12
N LEU A 200 -3.96 -16.06 0.63
CA LEU A 200 -5.00 -16.86 1.29
C LEU A 200 -5.64 -17.86 0.33
N GLY A 201 -5.92 -17.45 -0.91
CA GLY A 201 -6.48 -18.33 -1.92
C GLY A 201 -5.62 -19.54 -2.19
N GLU A 202 -4.32 -19.32 -2.40
CA GLU A 202 -3.37 -20.40 -2.63
C GLU A 202 -3.22 -21.30 -1.40
N LEU A 203 -3.17 -20.71 -0.19
CA LEU A 203 -3.14 -21.47 1.06
C LEU A 203 -4.38 -22.37 1.21
N PHE A 204 -5.57 -21.82 1.04
CA PHE A 204 -6.81 -22.60 1.15
C PHE A 204 -6.95 -23.66 0.06
N CYS A 205 -6.51 -23.35 -1.16
CA CYS A 205 -6.55 -24.31 -2.27
C CYS A 205 -5.59 -25.48 -2.04
N SER A 206 -4.38 -25.21 -1.54
CA SER A 206 -3.39 -26.25 -1.23
C SER A 206 -3.83 -27.12 -0.03
N LEU A 207 -4.43 -26.55 1.02
CA LEU A 207 -4.78 -27.29 2.23
C LEU A 207 -6.16 -27.96 2.20
N LEU A 208 -7.19 -27.35 1.61
CA LEU A 208 -8.59 -27.76 1.84
C LEU A 208 -9.29 -28.36 0.62
N ILE A 209 -8.86 -28.03 -0.61
CA ILE A 209 -9.69 -28.27 -1.81
C ILE A 209 -9.02 -29.23 -2.78
N LYS A 210 -9.52 -30.48 -2.81
CA LYS A 210 -9.09 -31.49 -3.80
C LYS A 210 -9.73 -31.32 -5.18
N TRP A 211 -10.85 -30.60 -5.27
CA TRP A 211 -11.63 -30.48 -6.50
C TRP A 211 -11.15 -29.30 -7.36
N ARG A 212 -10.61 -29.60 -8.55
CA ARG A 212 -10.00 -28.59 -9.46
C ARG A 212 -10.93 -27.45 -9.87
N LEU A 213 -12.22 -27.71 -10.08
CA LEU A 213 -13.17 -26.67 -10.49
C LEU A 213 -13.48 -25.68 -9.37
N ILE A 214 -13.60 -26.16 -8.13
CA ILE A 214 -13.86 -25.31 -6.96
C ILE A 214 -12.61 -24.47 -6.66
N ARG A 215 -11.41 -25.04 -6.81
CA ARG A 215 -10.13 -24.32 -6.74
C ARG A 215 -10.11 -23.16 -7.74
N LEU A 216 -10.44 -23.43 -9.00
CA LEU A 216 -10.46 -22.41 -10.06
C LEU A 216 -11.41 -21.25 -9.72
N PHE A 217 -12.65 -21.55 -9.33
CA PHE A 217 -13.62 -20.52 -8.97
C PHE A 217 -13.16 -19.67 -7.78
N LEU A 218 -12.60 -20.30 -6.75
CA LEU A 218 -12.14 -19.62 -5.55
C LEU A 218 -10.96 -18.68 -5.87
N VAL A 219 -9.95 -19.16 -6.61
CA VAL A 219 -8.79 -18.35 -7.02
C VAL A 219 -9.23 -17.15 -7.84
N ILE A 220 -10.17 -17.31 -8.79
CA ILE A 220 -10.68 -16.18 -9.60
C ILE A 220 -11.40 -15.14 -8.72
N ILE A 221 -12.23 -15.56 -7.77
CA ILE A 221 -12.94 -14.64 -6.87
C ILE A 221 -11.95 -13.84 -6.03
N LEU A 222 -10.92 -14.49 -5.49
CA LEU A 222 -9.89 -13.84 -4.68
C LEU A 222 -8.95 -12.96 -5.52
N ASP A 223 -8.68 -13.33 -6.77
CA ASP A 223 -7.92 -12.51 -7.72
C ASP A 223 -8.65 -11.19 -8.00
N ILE A 224 -9.95 -11.27 -8.32
CA ILE A 224 -10.80 -10.08 -8.53
C ILE A 224 -10.81 -9.20 -7.27
N TRP A 225 -10.92 -9.80 -6.09
CA TRP A 225 -10.86 -9.05 -4.83
C TRP A 225 -9.50 -8.38 -4.63
N SER A 226 -8.40 -9.09 -4.87
CA SER A 226 -7.04 -8.53 -4.80
C SER A 226 -6.83 -7.37 -5.76
N ILE A 227 -7.29 -7.49 -7.01
CA ILE A 227 -7.28 -6.43 -8.01
C ILE A 227 -8.08 -5.22 -7.50
N TYR A 228 -9.28 -5.43 -6.97
CA TYR A 228 -10.09 -4.35 -6.39
C TYR A 228 -9.38 -3.61 -5.25
N VAL A 229 -8.78 -4.36 -4.32
CA VAL A 229 -7.99 -3.80 -3.21
C VAL A 229 -6.77 -3.03 -3.73
N GLY A 230 -6.07 -3.58 -4.73
CA GLY A 230 -4.93 -2.92 -5.38
C GLY A 230 -5.31 -1.59 -6.05
N VAL A 231 -6.43 -1.56 -6.80
CA VAL A 231 -6.98 -0.32 -7.39
C VAL A 231 -7.25 0.70 -6.31
N MET A 232 -7.86 0.29 -5.21
CA MET A 232 -8.24 1.19 -4.13
C MET A 232 -7.01 1.74 -3.40
N SER A 233 -6.00 0.91 -3.19
CA SER A 233 -4.70 1.28 -2.64
C SER A 233 -4.00 2.35 -3.50
N VAL A 234 -3.92 2.14 -4.82
CA VAL A 234 -3.31 3.11 -5.76
C VAL A 234 -4.10 4.42 -5.86
N LYS A 235 -5.43 4.35 -5.79
CA LYS A 235 -6.29 5.56 -5.76
C LYS A 235 -6.05 6.42 -4.52
N CYS A 236 -5.80 5.78 -3.37
CA CYS A 236 -5.46 6.49 -2.15
C CYS A 236 -4.06 7.11 -2.19
N SER A 237 -3.18 6.64 -3.09
CA SER A 237 -1.81 7.15 -3.24
C SER A 237 -1.67 8.51 -3.93
N GLY A 238 -2.77 9.25 -4.12
CA GLY A 238 -2.75 10.59 -4.72
C GLY A 238 -2.52 10.61 -6.23
N VAL A 239 -2.67 9.47 -6.92
CA VAL A 239 -2.58 9.43 -8.39
C VAL A 239 -3.74 10.19 -9.00
N TYR A 240 -3.46 11.08 -9.96
CA TYR A 240 -4.49 11.85 -10.66
C TYR A 240 -5.58 10.93 -11.23
N PRO A 241 -6.88 11.25 -11.05
CA PRO A 241 -8.00 10.36 -11.38
C PRO A 241 -8.03 9.93 -12.87
N GLY A 242 -7.42 10.70 -13.77
CA GLY A 242 -7.29 10.36 -15.20
C GLY A 242 -6.12 9.42 -15.56
N ARG A 243 -5.20 9.11 -14.65
CA ARG A 243 -4.00 8.28 -14.90
C ARG A 243 -3.98 6.97 -14.10
N VAL A 244 -4.98 6.74 -13.25
CA VAL A 244 -5.10 5.54 -12.41
C VAL A 244 -5.10 4.25 -13.23
N LEU A 245 -5.72 4.26 -14.41
CA LEU A 245 -5.78 3.07 -15.28
C LEU A 245 -4.38 2.65 -15.77
N LEU A 246 -3.52 3.62 -16.13
CA LEU A 246 -2.14 3.35 -16.54
C LEU A 246 -1.31 2.80 -15.36
N ALA A 247 -1.53 3.32 -14.15
CA ALA A 247 -0.88 2.82 -12.93
C ALA A 247 -1.32 1.38 -12.59
N MET A 248 -2.59 1.06 -12.87
CA MET A 248 -3.19 -0.23 -12.53
C MET A 248 -2.79 -1.36 -13.47
N TYR A 249 -2.50 -1.06 -14.74
CA TYR A 249 -2.16 -2.08 -15.74
C TYR A 249 -1.11 -3.10 -15.28
N PRO A 250 0.09 -2.70 -14.80
CA PRO A 250 1.09 -3.66 -14.33
C PRO A 250 0.69 -4.38 -13.03
N VAL A 251 -0.13 -3.76 -12.17
CA VAL A 251 -0.66 -4.39 -10.94
C VAL A 251 -1.61 -5.53 -11.28
N GLY A 252 -2.57 -5.28 -12.17
CA GLY A 252 -3.54 -6.28 -12.60
C GLY A 252 -2.86 -7.45 -13.30
N LEU A 253 -1.91 -7.14 -14.20
CA LEU A 253 -1.10 -8.17 -14.88
C LEU A 253 -0.34 -9.04 -13.88
N PHE A 254 0.28 -8.43 -12.87
CA PHE A 254 1.00 -9.17 -11.83
C PHE A 254 0.09 -10.13 -11.04
N TYR A 255 -1.09 -9.69 -10.61
CA TYR A 255 -2.04 -10.53 -9.87
C TYR A 255 -2.59 -11.67 -10.70
N THR A 256 -2.98 -11.40 -11.94
CA THR A 256 -3.45 -12.45 -12.84
C THR A 256 -2.35 -13.47 -13.13
N LEU A 257 -1.08 -13.07 -13.25
CA LEU A 257 0.04 -14.00 -13.41
C LEU A 257 0.26 -14.88 -12.17
N LEU A 258 0.14 -14.33 -10.96
CA LEU A 258 0.21 -15.11 -9.72
C LEU A 258 -0.95 -16.09 -9.62
N SER A 259 -2.18 -15.64 -9.86
CA SER A 259 -3.36 -16.49 -9.87
C SER A 259 -3.26 -17.61 -10.91
N TRP A 260 -2.66 -17.33 -12.08
CA TRP A 260 -2.36 -18.35 -13.08
C TRP A 260 -1.31 -19.36 -12.62
N LEU A 261 -0.23 -18.90 -11.98
CA LEU A 261 0.81 -19.77 -11.40
C LEU A 261 0.24 -20.70 -10.31
N SER A 262 -0.69 -20.17 -9.50
CA SER A 262 -1.44 -20.97 -8.54
C SER A 262 -2.27 -22.06 -9.22
N ILE A 263 -2.97 -21.76 -10.32
CA ILE A 263 -3.82 -22.75 -11.00
C ILE A 263 -3.02 -23.88 -11.65
N ILE A 264 -1.85 -23.59 -12.23
CA ILE A 264 -1.07 -24.57 -12.98
C ILE A 264 -0.32 -25.57 -12.07
N THR A 265 -0.02 -25.16 -10.84
CA THR A 265 0.73 -25.96 -9.85
C THR A 265 -0.23 -26.85 -9.06
#